data_AF-B7CAP4-F1
#
_entry.id   AF-B7CAP4-F1
#
_cell.length_a   1.000
_cell.length_b   1.000
_cell.length_c   1.000
_cell.angle_alpha   90.00
_cell.angle_beta   90.00
_cell.angle_gamma   90.00
#
_symmetry.space_group_name_H-M   'P 1'
#
loop_
_entity.id
_entity.type
_entity.pdbx_description
1 polymer ?
#
loop_
_entity_poly.entity_id
_entity_poly.type
_entity_poly.pdbx_seq_one_letter_code
_entity_poly.pdbx_strand_id
1 'polypeptide(L)'
;MLSIKNDTKINEGRGKGSGASYLPWIQTREISSVGTCSNPKDWKTGRTVELLSQGEAYYWHILRWNDEIEDIREQYPLDLETTLEICDDYNVKHPRNRHTYMTSDFYVTYKDGKEKVFSVKPSRNVLKKKRAKEKLAVEKVYWEKFRHVPF
;
A
#
# COMPACT_ATOMS: atom_id res chain seq x y z
N MET A 1 15.87 9.46 -12.73
CA MET A 1 14.71 8.95 -11.97
C MET A 1 14.39 9.96 -10.89
N LEU A 2 13.24 10.64 -10.98
CA LEU A 2 12.89 11.71 -10.05
C LEU A 2 12.40 11.08 -8.74
N SER A 3 13.29 10.92 -7.76
CA SER A 3 12.87 10.63 -6.39
C SER A 3 12.17 11.86 -5.84
N ILE A 4 10.84 11.86 -5.84
CA ILE A 4 10.04 12.93 -5.24
C ILE A 4 10.27 12.90 -3.72
N LYS A 5 10.53 14.06 -3.12
CA LYS A 5 10.72 14.18 -1.66
C LYS A 5 9.40 13.91 -0.94
N ASN A 6 9.46 13.35 0.27
CA ASN A 6 8.25 13.11 1.08
C ASN A 6 7.42 14.38 1.29
N ASP A 7 8.07 15.52 1.55
CA ASP A 7 7.37 16.80 1.75
C ASP A 7 6.51 17.18 0.54
N THR A 8 7.00 16.93 -0.68
CA THR A 8 6.23 17.14 -1.90
C THR A 8 5.01 16.24 -1.95
N LYS A 9 5.15 14.96 -1.59
CA LYS A 9 4.02 14.00 -1.53
C LYS A 9 2.97 14.40 -0.50
N ILE A 10 3.42 14.90 0.65
CA ILE A 10 2.56 15.38 1.73
C ILE A 10 1.79 16.62 1.28
N ASN A 11 2.46 17.57 0.63
CA ASN A 11 1.85 18.79 0.09
C ASN A 11 0.85 18.49 -1.04
N GLU A 12 1.09 17.44 -1.83
CA GLU A 12 0.14 16.92 -2.82
C GLU A 12 -1.07 16.20 -2.19
N GLY A 13 -1.07 15.96 -0.88
CA GLY A 13 -2.16 15.27 -0.19
C GLY A 13 -2.19 13.76 -0.41
N ARG A 14 -1.07 13.13 -0.78
CA ARG A 14 -1.02 11.69 -1.00
C ARG A 14 -1.29 10.89 0.26
N GLY A 15 -1.97 9.76 0.10
CA GLY A 15 -2.48 8.91 1.18
C GLY A 15 -3.76 9.43 1.83
N LYS A 16 -4.26 10.61 1.42
CA LYS A 16 -5.49 11.21 1.92
C LYS A 16 -6.62 11.07 0.90
N GLY A 17 -7.84 11.33 1.37
CA GLY A 17 -9.07 11.21 0.57
C GLY A 17 -9.61 9.78 0.49
N SER A 18 -10.71 9.65 -0.24
CA SER A 18 -11.41 8.39 -0.55
C SER A 18 -12.01 8.44 -1.95
N GLY A 19 -12.27 7.27 -2.52
CA GLY A 19 -12.86 7.11 -3.84
C GLY A 19 -12.11 7.95 -4.89
N ALA A 20 -12.85 8.77 -5.64
CA ALA A 20 -12.32 9.60 -6.72
C ALA A 20 -11.23 10.61 -6.29
N SER A 21 -11.23 11.01 -5.02
CA SER A 21 -10.28 12.00 -4.48
C SER A 21 -8.99 11.38 -3.94
N TYR A 22 -8.93 10.06 -3.81
CA TYR A 22 -7.77 9.39 -3.23
C TYR A 22 -6.54 9.47 -4.16
N LEU A 23 -5.40 9.83 -3.56
CA LEU A 23 -4.11 9.84 -4.24
C LEU A 23 -3.16 8.83 -3.58
N PRO A 24 -2.67 7.79 -4.30
CA PRO A 24 -1.76 6.80 -3.73
C PRO A 24 -0.40 7.41 -3.38
N TRP A 25 0.30 6.84 -2.39
CA TRP A 25 1.61 7.35 -1.98
C TRP A 25 2.69 7.19 -3.05
N ILE A 26 2.62 6.09 -3.80
CA ILE A 26 3.54 5.74 -4.87
C ILE A 26 2.76 5.68 -6.18
N GLN A 27 3.25 6.39 -7.20
CA GLN A 27 2.73 6.35 -8.57
C GLN A 27 3.67 5.54 -9.47
N THR A 28 3.14 4.94 -10.53
CA THR A 28 3.91 4.08 -11.46
C THR A 28 5.12 4.80 -12.06
N ARG A 29 4.98 6.11 -12.36
CA ARG A 29 6.07 6.95 -12.88
C ARG A 29 7.28 7.11 -11.95
N GLU A 30 7.12 6.79 -10.66
CA GLU A 30 8.18 6.88 -9.66
C GLU A 30 8.98 5.58 -9.54
N ILE A 31 8.62 4.53 -10.28
CA ILE A 31 9.27 3.23 -10.24
C ILE A 31 10.00 2.98 -11.55
N SER A 32 11.25 2.53 -11.45
CA SER A 32 12.15 2.26 -12.58
C SER A 32 12.12 0.80 -13.00
N SER A 33 11.17 0.03 -12.47
CA SER A 33 11.31 -1.42 -12.42
C SER A 33 11.10 -2.09 -13.78
N VAL A 34 11.79 -3.21 -13.93
CA VAL A 34 11.67 -4.24 -14.98
C VAL A 34 10.29 -4.94 -14.98
N GLY A 35 9.43 -4.69 -13.98
CA GLY A 35 8.09 -5.27 -13.87
C GLY A 35 7.00 -4.47 -14.59
N THR A 36 5.88 -5.13 -14.91
CA THR A 36 4.72 -4.49 -15.55
C THR A 36 3.94 -3.67 -14.52
N CYS A 37 4.08 -2.35 -14.60
CA CYS A 37 3.14 -1.41 -13.98
C CYS A 37 1.87 -1.29 -14.83
N SER A 38 0.74 -0.94 -14.20
CA SER A 38 -0.51 -0.69 -14.92
C SER A 38 -1.31 0.43 -14.28
N ASN A 39 -2.01 1.20 -15.12
CA ASN A 39 -2.79 2.36 -14.71
C ASN A 39 -4.25 2.28 -15.16
N PRO A 40 -5.04 1.27 -14.73
CA PRO A 40 -6.42 1.16 -15.15
C PRO A 40 -7.26 2.32 -14.61
N LYS A 41 -8.31 2.68 -15.35
CA LYS A 41 -9.37 3.55 -14.84
C LYS A 41 -10.34 2.74 -13.99
N ASP A 42 -10.53 3.14 -12.74
CA ASP A 42 -11.58 2.58 -11.90
C ASP A 42 -12.94 3.06 -12.42
N TRP A 43 -13.77 2.14 -12.90
CA TRP A 43 -15.08 2.47 -13.47
C TRP A 43 -16.09 2.94 -12.43
N LYS A 44 -15.85 2.70 -11.14
CA LYS A 44 -16.73 3.15 -10.04
C LYS A 44 -16.37 4.56 -9.54
N THR A 45 -15.09 4.96 -9.60
CA THR A 45 -14.62 6.26 -9.08
C THR A 45 -14.09 7.21 -10.15
N GLY A 46 -13.85 6.74 -11.37
CA GLY A 46 -13.27 7.50 -12.49
C GLY A 46 -11.77 7.79 -12.36
N ARG A 47 -11.15 7.46 -11.21
CA ARG A 47 -9.73 7.74 -10.96
C ARG A 47 -8.82 6.78 -11.70
N THR A 48 -7.59 7.22 -11.97
CA THR A 48 -6.51 6.30 -12.38
C THR A 48 -5.99 5.59 -11.14
N VAL A 49 -5.92 4.26 -11.20
CA VAL A 49 -5.30 3.44 -10.15
C VAL A 49 -3.83 3.24 -10.48
N GLU A 50 -2.96 3.19 -9.46
CA GLU A 50 -1.51 3.03 -9.62
C GLU A 50 -1.06 1.65 -9.13
N LEU A 51 -0.91 0.70 -10.05
CA LEU A 51 -0.55 -0.69 -9.73
C LEU A 51 0.89 -0.98 -10.17
N LEU A 52 1.70 -1.49 -9.25
CA LEU A 52 3.16 -1.55 -9.38
C LEU A 52 3.66 -2.93 -9.83
N SER A 53 2.75 -3.89 -10.02
CA SER A 53 3.05 -5.23 -10.50
C SER A 53 1.86 -5.89 -11.18
N GLN A 54 2.11 -6.93 -11.98
CA GLN A 54 1.06 -7.75 -12.57
C GLN A 54 0.20 -8.45 -11.50
N GLY A 55 0.79 -8.84 -10.37
CA GLY A 55 0.05 -9.43 -9.25
C GLY A 55 -0.93 -8.44 -8.63
N GLU A 56 -0.53 -7.17 -8.48
CA GLU A 56 -1.43 -6.09 -8.06
C GLU A 56 -2.51 -5.81 -9.09
N ALA A 57 -2.20 -5.81 -10.39
CA ALA A 57 -3.18 -5.67 -11.47
C ALA A 57 -4.29 -6.72 -11.37
N TYR A 58 -3.92 -7.99 -11.26
CA TYR A 58 -4.89 -9.09 -11.13
C TYR A 58 -5.70 -8.99 -9.83
N TYR A 59 -5.04 -8.70 -8.71
CA TYR A 59 -5.73 -8.65 -7.43
C TYR A 59 -6.67 -7.45 -7.31
N TRP A 60 -6.28 -6.29 -7.86
CA TRP A 60 -7.14 -5.13 -7.94
C TRP A 60 -8.42 -5.43 -8.73
N HIS A 61 -8.33 -6.11 -9.87
CA HIS A 61 -9.51 -6.51 -10.64
C HIS A 61 -10.44 -7.44 -9.84
N ILE A 62 -9.89 -8.40 -9.10
CA ILE A 62 -10.68 -9.30 -8.22
C ILE A 62 -11.40 -8.48 -7.15
N LEU A 63 -10.68 -7.56 -6.48
CA LEU A 63 -11.28 -6.70 -5.46
C LEU A 63 -12.36 -5.77 -6.05
N ARG A 64 -12.08 -5.11 -7.18
CA ARG A 64 -13.00 -4.12 -7.75
C ARG A 64 -14.28 -4.74 -8.32
N TRP A 65 -14.21 -5.99 -8.76
CA TRP A 65 -15.38 -6.75 -9.22
C TRP A 65 -16.31 -7.19 -8.09
N ASN A 66 -15.86 -7.15 -6.83
CA ASN A 66 -16.73 -7.42 -5.69
C ASN A 66 -17.61 -6.21 -5.39
N ASP A 67 -18.93 -6.37 -5.50
CA ASP A 67 -19.88 -5.29 -5.24
C ASP A 67 -20.04 -4.94 -3.77
N GLU A 68 -19.54 -5.76 -2.84
CA GLU A 68 -19.49 -5.43 -1.42
C GLU A 68 -18.35 -4.45 -1.09
N ILE A 69 -17.41 -4.23 -2.01
CA ILE A 69 -16.31 -3.27 -1.81
C ILE A 69 -16.75 -1.88 -2.25
N GLU A 70 -16.75 -0.95 -1.29
CA GLU A 70 -17.04 0.46 -1.50
C GLU A 70 -15.82 1.18 -2.08
N ASP A 71 -14.70 1.15 -1.35
CA ASP A 71 -13.47 1.86 -1.69
C ASP A 71 -12.23 0.97 -1.67
N ILE A 72 -11.28 1.29 -2.54
CA ILE A 72 -9.96 0.65 -2.62
C ILE A 72 -8.92 1.75 -2.67
N ARG A 73 -8.04 1.79 -1.69
CA ARG A 73 -6.92 2.73 -1.58
C ARG A 73 -5.61 1.96 -1.74
N GLU A 74 -5.05 2.01 -2.93
CA GLU A 74 -3.78 1.35 -3.27
C GLU A 74 -2.56 2.16 -2.80
N GLN A 75 -1.44 1.47 -2.55
CA GLN A 75 -0.20 2.09 -2.08
C GLN A 75 -0.43 3.02 -0.88
N TYR A 76 -1.22 2.55 0.08
CA TYR A 76 -1.64 3.34 1.24
C TYR A 76 -0.45 3.56 2.18
N PRO A 77 -0.06 4.81 2.48
CA PRO A 77 1.10 5.07 3.32
C PRO A 77 0.81 4.72 4.78
N LEU A 78 1.78 4.08 5.41
CA LEU A 78 1.80 3.82 6.84
C LEU A 78 2.51 4.98 7.54
N ASP A 79 1.98 5.42 8.68
CA ASP A 79 2.60 6.49 9.45
C ASP A 79 4.07 6.18 9.77
N LEU A 80 4.95 7.13 9.46
CA LEU A 80 6.39 6.90 9.53
C LEU A 80 6.86 6.72 10.97
N GLU A 81 6.36 7.54 11.90
CA GLU A 81 6.75 7.46 13.30
C GLU A 81 6.33 6.12 13.91
N THR A 82 5.10 5.68 13.61
CA THR A 82 4.56 4.39 14.06
C THR A 82 5.38 3.22 13.50
N THR A 83 5.73 3.24 12.21
CA THR A 83 6.53 2.16 11.61
C THR A 83 7.98 2.13 12.12
N LEU A 84 8.54 3.29 12.49
CA LEU A 84 9.83 3.38 13.17
C LEU A 84 9.76 2.80 14.58
N GLU A 85 8.73 3.15 15.36
CA GLU A 85 8.48 2.60 16.70
C GLU A 85 8.40 1.07 16.66
N ILE A 86 7.59 0.51 15.75
CA ILE A 86 7.50 -0.95 15.57
C ILE A 86 8.86 -1.55 15.19
N CYS A 87 9.62 -0.91 14.31
CA CYS A 87 10.93 -1.42 13.94
C CYS A 87 11.91 -1.46 15.13
N ASP A 88 11.87 -0.43 15.98
CA ASP A 88 12.73 -0.32 17.15
C ASP A 88 12.30 -1.33 18.24
N ASP A 89 11.00 -1.46 18.53
CA ASP A 89 10.43 -2.43 19.49
C ASP A 89 10.80 -3.88 19.18
N TYR A 90 10.73 -4.26 17.90
CA TYR A 90 11.00 -5.63 17.45
C TYR A 90 12.43 -5.84 16.98
N ASN A 91 13.31 -4.84 17.11
CA ASN A 91 14.71 -4.86 16.65
C ASN A 91 14.84 -5.30 15.18
N VAL A 92 13.99 -4.73 14.32
CA VAL A 92 13.95 -4.96 12.88
C VAL A 92 14.46 -3.73 12.14
N LYS A 93 15.33 -3.93 11.14
CA LYS A 93 15.81 -2.81 10.32
C LYS A 93 14.66 -2.15 9.55
N HIS A 94 14.50 -0.83 9.65
CA HIS A 94 13.51 -0.10 8.85
C HIS A 94 13.81 -0.18 7.33
N PRO A 95 12.82 -0.25 6.43
CA PRO A 95 13.04 -0.35 4.99
C PRO A 95 13.83 0.84 4.41
N ARG A 96 14.86 0.54 3.60
CA ARG A 96 15.76 1.50 2.93
C ARG A 96 16.52 2.43 3.88
N ASN A 97 15.83 3.34 4.56
CA ASN A 97 16.33 4.27 5.57
C ASN A 97 15.20 4.63 6.56
N ARG A 98 15.51 5.40 7.60
CA ARG A 98 14.51 5.84 8.61
C ARG A 98 13.59 7.00 8.15
N HIS A 99 13.59 7.32 6.86
CA HIS A 99 12.73 8.36 6.26
C HIS A 99 11.77 7.80 5.20
N THR A 100 11.82 6.49 4.91
CA THR A 100 11.05 5.90 3.80
C THR A 100 9.72 5.42 4.32
N TYR A 101 8.62 6.08 3.95
CA TYR A 101 7.28 5.57 4.24
C TYR A 101 7.11 4.16 3.66
N MET A 102 6.65 3.24 4.52
CA MET A 102 6.13 1.96 4.08
C MET A 102 4.73 2.16 3.50
N THR A 103 4.32 1.27 2.58
CA THR A 103 2.98 1.27 2.01
C THR A 103 2.37 -0.11 2.06
N SER A 104 1.06 -0.16 2.22
CA SER A 104 0.26 -1.36 1.96
C SER A 104 -0.31 -1.33 0.57
N ASP A 105 -0.32 -2.49 -0.10
CA ASP A 105 -0.69 -2.55 -1.51
C ASP A 105 -2.16 -2.18 -1.72
N PHE A 106 -3.08 -2.66 -0.85
CA PHE A 106 -4.50 -2.27 -0.87
C PHE A 106 -5.10 -2.13 0.52
N TYR A 107 -5.65 -0.96 0.84
CA TYR A 107 -6.56 -0.75 1.98
C TYR A 107 -7.99 -0.65 1.46
N VAL A 108 -8.83 -1.60 1.85
CA VAL A 108 -10.16 -1.84 1.31
C VAL A 108 -11.20 -1.55 2.36
N THR A 109 -12.23 -0.79 1.97
CA THR A 109 -13.41 -0.52 2.79
C THR A 109 -14.62 -1.17 2.13
N TYR A 110 -15.34 -1.98 2.88
CA TYR A 110 -16.57 -2.65 2.47
C TYR A 110 -17.79 -1.79 2.77
N LYS A 111 -18.89 -2.01 2.06
CA LYS A 111 -20.16 -1.28 2.23
C LYS A 111 -20.76 -1.41 3.64
N ASP A 112 -20.46 -2.50 4.34
CA ASP A 112 -20.88 -2.73 5.72
C ASP A 112 -19.95 -2.05 6.76
N GLY A 113 -19.02 -1.22 6.29
CA GLY A 113 -18.04 -0.51 7.11
C GLY A 113 -16.86 -1.35 7.55
N LYS A 114 -16.80 -2.65 7.21
CA LYS A 114 -15.62 -3.47 7.49
C LYS A 114 -14.44 -2.97 6.69
N GLU A 115 -13.27 -3.13 7.27
CA GLU A 115 -12.01 -2.74 6.66
C GLU A 115 -11.08 -3.94 6.58
N LYS A 116 -10.27 -3.99 5.52
CA LYS A 116 -9.25 -5.02 5.35
C LYS A 116 -8.08 -4.47 4.57
N VAL A 117 -6.89 -4.97 4.86
CA VAL A 117 -5.67 -4.62 4.13
C VAL A 117 -5.05 -5.84 3.48
N PHE A 118 -4.37 -5.64 2.36
CA PHE A 118 -3.70 -6.69 1.63
C PHE A 118 -2.31 -6.25 1.18
N SER A 119 -1.34 -7.16 1.36
CA SER A 119 0.03 -7.04 0.85
C SER A 119 0.28 -8.15 -0.17
N VAL A 120 0.32 -7.80 -1.45
CA VAL A 120 0.46 -8.70 -2.59
C VAL A 120 1.94 -9.04 -2.80
N LYS A 121 2.24 -10.32 -3.02
CA LYS A 121 3.60 -10.78 -3.31
C LYS A 121 3.60 -11.69 -4.53
N PRO A 122 4.63 -11.62 -5.39
CA PRO A 122 4.64 -12.32 -6.67
C PRO A 122 4.68 -13.86 -6.54
N SER A 123 5.17 -14.38 -5.41
CA SER A 123 5.10 -15.81 -5.12
C SER A 123 5.31 -16.10 -3.64
N ARG A 124 4.90 -17.29 -3.20
CA ARG A 124 5.17 -17.82 -1.85
C ARG A 124 6.67 -17.92 -1.55
N ASN A 125 7.53 -18.05 -2.57
CA ASN A 125 8.98 -18.10 -2.37
C ASN A 125 9.55 -16.80 -1.77
N VAL A 126 8.88 -15.66 -1.96
CA VAL A 126 9.27 -14.40 -1.31
C VAL A 126 9.23 -14.54 0.22
N LEU A 127 8.28 -15.32 0.76
CA LEU A 127 8.12 -15.54 2.20
C LEU A 127 9.25 -16.39 2.83
N LYS A 128 10.07 -17.06 2.01
CA LYS A 128 11.28 -17.75 2.49
C LYS A 128 12.36 -16.75 2.92
N LYS A 129 12.35 -15.53 2.37
CA LYS A 129 13.34 -14.49 2.68
C LYS A 129 13.03 -13.85 4.03
N LYS A 130 13.95 -13.93 4.99
CA LYS A 130 13.84 -13.29 6.32
C LYS A 130 13.40 -11.83 6.19
N ARG A 131 14.06 -11.08 5.30
CA ARG A 131 13.78 -9.66 5.08
C ARG A 131 12.37 -9.37 4.56
N ALA A 132 11.76 -10.27 3.81
CA ALA A 132 10.38 -10.10 3.36
C ALA A 132 9.40 -10.30 4.52
N LYS A 133 9.61 -11.33 5.34
CA LYS A 133 8.81 -11.61 6.54
C LYS A 133 8.88 -10.48 7.56
N GLU A 134 10.06 -9.92 7.80
CA GLU A 134 10.24 -8.75 8.67
C GLU A 134 9.37 -7.57 8.26
N LYS A 135 9.40 -7.21 6.97
CA LYS A 135 8.59 -6.08 6.47
C LYS A 135 7.09 -6.34 6.57
N LEU A 136 6.66 -7.57 6.26
CA LEU A 136 5.27 -7.99 6.42
C LEU A 136 4.83 -8.01 7.89
N ALA A 137 5.72 -8.35 8.82
CA ALA A 137 5.43 -8.32 10.24
C ALA A 137 5.22 -6.88 10.75
N VAL A 138 6.07 -5.93 10.31
CA VAL A 138 5.90 -4.50 10.64
C VAL A 138 4.55 -3.99 10.12
N GLU A 139 4.22 -4.31 8.85
CA GLU A 139 2.95 -3.95 8.24
C GLU A 139 1.76 -4.55 9.02
N LYS A 140 1.82 -5.83 9.35
CA LYS A 140 0.80 -6.52 10.16
C LYS A 140 0.60 -5.86 11.52
N VAL A 141 1.69 -5.60 12.26
CA VAL A 141 1.62 -4.98 13.59
C VAL A 141 1.02 -3.57 13.48
N TYR A 142 1.42 -2.79 12.47
CA TYR A 142 0.84 -1.47 12.24
C TYR A 142 -0.69 -1.54 12.13
N TRP A 143 -1.20 -2.41 11.26
CA TRP A 143 -2.65 -2.50 11.03
C TRP A 143 -3.42 -3.08 12.21
N GLU A 144 -2.95 -4.17 12.79
CA GLU A 144 -3.68 -4.84 13.88
C GLU A 144 -3.60 -4.06 15.20
N LYS A 145 -2.41 -3.56 15.57
CA LYS A 145 -2.18 -2.91 16.88
C LYS A 145 -2.58 -1.44 16.89
N PHE A 146 -2.27 -0.69 15.83
CA PHE A 146 -2.43 0.77 15.82
C PHE A 146 -3.63 1.26 15.01
N ARG A 147 -4.14 0.45 14.07
CA ARG A 147 -5.32 0.79 13.26
C ARG A 147 -6.54 -0.07 13.57
N HIS A 148 -6.36 -1.18 14.27
CA HIS A 148 -7.41 -2.17 14.56
C HIS A 148 -8.09 -2.73 13.29
N VAL A 149 -7.33 -2.86 12.20
CA VAL A 149 -7.79 -3.42 10.92
C VAL A 149 -7.14 -4.78 10.69
N PRO A 150 -7.90 -5.82 10.28
CA PRO A 150 -7.35 -7.14 9.94
C PRO A 150 -6.37 -7.10 8.76
N PHE A 151 -5.21 -7.74 8.93
CA PHE A 151 -4.15 -7.92 7.93
C PHE A 151 -4.08 -9.34 7.37
#